data_AF-J7FSJ5-F1
#
_entry.id   AF-J7FSJ5-F1
#
_cell.length_a   1.000
_cell.length_b   1.000
_cell.length_c   1.000
_cell.angle_alpha   90.00
_cell.angle_beta   90.00
_cell.angle_gamma   90.00
#
_symmetry.space_group_name_H-M   'P 1'
#
loop_
_entity.id
_entity.type
_entity.pdbx_description
1 polymer ?
#
loop_
_entity_poly.entity_id
_entity_poly.type
_entity_poly.pdbx_seq_one_letter_code
_entity_poly.pdbx_strand_id
1 'polypeptide(L)' 'DTLARGLRNAAKLIEDGSLAALVRKRYESFDTEIGAQIEAGKADFDMLEKKAMQWGEPKVSSAKQELAEMIFQAAL' A
#
# COMPACT_ATOMS: atom_id res chain seq x y z
N ASP A 1 -17.36 21.57 17.98
CA ASP A 1 -16.07 22.03 17.41
C ASP A 1 -15.07 20.93 17.10
N THR A 2 -14.67 20.07 18.05
CA THR A 2 -13.65 19.02 17.81
C THR A 2 -13.95 18.13 16.60
N LEU A 3 -15.19 17.62 16.46
CA LEU A 3 -15.59 16.81 15.31
C LEU A 3 -15.59 17.59 13.99
N ALA A 4 -16.00 18.86 14.02
CA ALA A 4 -16.02 19.71 12.82
C ALA A 4 -14.60 19.99 12.31
N ARG A 5 -13.65 20.25 13.22
CA ARG A 5 -12.23 20.38 12.86
C ARG A 5 -11.65 19.06 12.37
N GLY A 6 -11.96 17.94 13.03
CA GLY A 6 -11.55 16.60 12.60
C GLY A 6 -12.02 16.28 11.18
N LEU A 7 -13.28 16.59 10.86
CA LEU A 7 -13.84 16.38 9.51
C LEU A 7 -13.08 17.18 8.45
N ARG A 8 -12.77 18.46 8.70
CA ARG A 8 -12.03 19.31 7.75
C ARG A 8 -10.61 18.80 7.52
N ASN A 9 -9.93 18.39 8.58
CA ASN A 9 -8.57 17.85 8.51
C ASN A 9 -8.54 16.51 7.75
N ALA A 10 -9.50 15.63 8.01
CA ALA A 10 -9.64 14.36 7.29
C ALA A 10 -9.93 14.59 5.80
N ALA A 11 -10.83 15.54 5.46
CA ALA A 11 -11.11 15.89 4.07
C ALA A 11 -9.86 16.37 3.34
N LYS A 12 -9.07 17.26 3.96
CA LYS A 12 -7.80 17.75 3.40
C LYS A 12 -6.79 16.62 3.18
N LEU A 13 -6.69 15.69 4.14
CA LEU A 13 -5.77 14.55 4.05
C LEU A 13 -6.16 13.58 2.91
N ILE A 14 -7.46 13.42 2.68
CA ILE A 14 -7.98 12.62 1.56
C ILE A 14 -7.71 13.31 0.22
N GLU A 15 -7.97 14.63 0.12
CA GLU A 15 -7.70 15.41 -1.10
C GLU A 15 -6.21 15.44 -1.46
N ASP A 16 -5.34 15.59 -0.46
CA ASP A 16 -3.89 15.56 -0.64
C ASP A 16 -3.39 14.18 -1.11
N GLY A 17 -4.01 13.10 -0.62
CA GLY A 17 -3.75 11.75 -1.10
C GLY A 17 -2.39 11.15 -0.66
N SER A 18 -1.57 11.83 0.13
CA SER A 18 -0.24 11.33 0.54
C SER A 18 -0.29 9.99 1.27
N LEU A 19 -1.28 9.77 2.15
CA LEU A 19 -1.45 8.47 2.81
C LEU A 19 -1.92 7.39 1.82
N ALA A 20 -2.82 7.73 0.90
CA ALA A 20 -3.27 6.80 -0.13
C ALA A 20 -2.12 6.39 -1.06
N ALA A 21 -1.20 7.31 -1.37
CA ALA A 21 0.00 7.03 -2.14
C ALA A 21 0.95 6.06 -1.42
N LEU A 22 1.11 6.16 -0.10
CA LEU A 22 1.88 5.19 0.70
C LEU A 22 1.26 3.79 0.63
N VAL A 23 -0.07 3.69 0.73
CA VAL A 23 -0.78 2.41 0.61
C VAL A 23 -0.61 1.83 -0.79
N ARG A 24 -0.86 2.62 -1.84
CA ARG A 24 -0.69 2.18 -3.24
C ARG A 24 0.72 1.65 -3.48
N LYS A 25 1.74 2.40 -3.06
CA LYS A 25 3.15 1.99 -3.20
C LYS A 25 3.45 0.70 -2.46
N ARG A 26 2.85 0.48 -1.28
CA ARG A 26 3.05 -0.76 -0.51
C ARG A 26 2.52 -2.00 -1.24
N TYR A 27 1.42 -1.85 -1.99
CA TYR A 27 0.75 -2.95 -2.68
C TYR A 27 1.00 -2.96 -4.20
N GLU A 28 1.93 -2.14 -4.70
CA GLU A 28 2.20 -2.01 -6.15
C GLU A 28 2.66 -3.32 -6.81
N SER A 29 3.14 -4.31 -6.04
CA SER A 29 3.48 -5.63 -6.58
C SER A 29 2.25 -6.39 -7.09
N PHE A 30 1.05 -6.08 -6.61
CA PHE A 30 -0.19 -6.68 -7.11
C PHE A 30 -0.59 -6.12 -8.49
N ASP A 31 -0.15 -4.90 -8.83
CA ASP A 31 -0.34 -4.32 -10.17
C ASP A 31 0.59 -4.93 -11.25
N THR A 32 1.47 -5.86 -10.87
CA THR A 32 2.36 -6.58 -11.81
C THR A 32 1.65 -7.76 -12.47
N GLU A 33 2.21 -8.31 -13.55
CA GLU A 33 1.59 -9.43 -14.28
C GLU A 33 1.26 -10.63 -13.39
N ILE A 34 2.19 -11.03 -12.52
CA ILE A 34 1.98 -12.13 -11.56
C ILE A 34 0.98 -11.75 -10.47
N GLY A 35 1.07 -10.52 -9.96
CA GLY A 35 0.16 -9.99 -8.95
C GLY A 35 -1.29 -10.01 -9.43
N ALA A 36 -1.53 -9.51 -10.64
CA ALA A 36 -2.84 -9.49 -11.27
C ALA A 36 -3.38 -10.90 -11.53
N GLN A 37 -2.52 -11.87 -11.86
CA GLN A 37 -2.93 -13.28 -12.00
C GLN A 37 -3.36 -13.89 -10.65
N ILE A 38 -2.67 -13.53 -9.57
CA ILE A 38 -3.03 -13.94 -8.20
C ILE A 38 -4.39 -13.34 -7.82
N GLU A 39 -4.57 -12.02 -8.00
CA GLU A 39 -5.84 -11.35 -7.67
C GLU A 39 -7.02 -11.86 -8.50
N ALA A 40 -6.78 -12.24 -9.76
CA ALA A 40 -7.79 -12.82 -10.63
C ALA A 40 -8.10 -14.30 -10.32
N GLY A 41 -7.45 -14.91 -9.33
CA GLY A 41 -7.61 -16.33 -8.99
C GLY A 41 -7.10 -17.29 -10.07
N LYS A 42 -6.17 -16.83 -10.92
CA LYS A 42 -5.59 -17.61 -12.04
C LYS A 42 -4.26 -18.27 -11.70
N ALA A 43 -3.64 -17.88 -10.58
CA ALA A 43 -2.41 -18.50 -10.10
C ALA A 43 -2.73 -19.74 -9.25
N ASP A 44 -1.99 -20.82 -9.46
CA ASP A 44 -2.02 -22.04 -8.66
C ASP A 44 -0.66 -22.28 -7.97
N PHE A 45 -0.57 -23.32 -7.13
CA PHE A 45 0.66 -23.61 -6.39
C PHE A 45 1.82 -24.02 -7.31
N ASP A 46 1.57 -24.75 -8.39
CA ASP A 46 2.60 -25.18 -9.34
C ASP A 46 3.26 -23.98 -10.04
N MET A 47 2.46 -22.97 -10.41
CA MET A 47 2.97 -21.72 -10.98
C MET A 47 3.77 -20.92 -9.94
N LEU A 48 3.21 -20.75 -8.75
CA LEU A 48 3.80 -19.93 -7.69
C LEU A 48 5.11 -20.52 -7.15
N GLU A 49 5.19 -21.85 -7.02
CA GLU A 49 6.42 -22.54 -6.61
C GLU A 49 7.56 -22.26 -7.60
N LYS A 50 7.31 -22.41 -8.90
CA LYS A 50 8.31 -22.13 -9.95
C LYS A 50 8.78 -20.68 -9.92
N LYS A 51 7.87 -19.73 -9.67
CA LYS A 51 8.22 -18.30 -9.56
C LYS A 51 9.04 -18.01 -8.30
N ALA A 52 8.68 -18.60 -7.15
CA ALA A 52 9.42 -18.43 -5.90
C ALA A 52 10.86 -18.93 -6.02
N MET A 53 11.07 -20.10 -6.64
CA MET A 53 12.41 -20.65 -6.88
C MET A 53 13.27 -19.77 -7.81
N GLN A 54 12.65 -19.04 -8.74
CA GLN A 54 13.36 -18.15 -9.67
C GLN A 54 13.79 -16.82 -9.03
N TRP A 55 13.01 -16.29 -8.07
CA TRP A 55 13.25 -14.96 -7.49
C TRP A 55 14.19 -14.95 -6.28
N GLY A 56 14.38 -16.09 -5.61
CA GLY A 56 15.23 -16.16 -4.43
C GLY A 56 14.66 -15.34 -3.26
N GLU A 57 15.54 -14.73 -2.45
CA GLU A 57 15.13 -14.02 -1.23
C GLU A 57 14.28 -12.77 -1.56
N PRO A 58 13.07 -12.63 -0.98
CA PRO A 58 12.21 -11.49 -1.24
C PRO A 58 12.76 -10.20 -0.63
N LYS A 59 12.73 -9.11 -1.40
CA LYS A 59 13.05 -7.78 -0.88
C LYS A 59 11.82 -7.20 -0.18
N VAL A 60 11.91 -7.02 1.13
CA VAL A 60 10.82 -6.42 1.92
C VAL A 60 11.02 -4.90 2.02
N SER A 61 10.02 -4.14 1.56
CA SER A 61 10.01 -2.68 1.72
C SER A 61 9.57 -2.27 3.13
N SER A 62 10.18 -1.21 3.67
CA SER A 62 9.75 -0.57 4.93
C SER A 62 8.27 -0.18 4.88
N ALA A 63 7.55 -0.35 6.00
CA ALA A 63 6.15 0.03 6.14
C ALA A 63 5.91 1.54 6.31
N LYS A 64 6.99 2.34 6.49
CA LYS A 64 6.95 3.81 6.57
C LYS A 64 6.01 4.37 7.66
N GLN A 65 5.90 3.70 8.80
CA GLN A 65 5.03 4.13 9.91
C GLN A 65 5.34 5.56 10.38
N GLU A 66 6.61 5.87 10.68
CA GLU A 66 7.01 7.21 11.14
C GLU A 66 6.65 8.31 10.12
N LEU A 67 6.84 8.03 8.83
CA LEU A 67 6.45 8.95 7.76
C LEU A 67 4.93 9.13 7.69
N ALA A 68 4.15 8.06 7.84
CA ALA A 68 2.70 8.12 7.87
C ALA A 68 2.19 8.94 9.07
N GLU A 69 2.82 8.77 10.24
CA GLU A 69 2.53 9.56 11.43
C GLU A 69 2.85 11.05 11.22
N MET A 70 3.98 11.38 10.58
CA MET A 70 4.33 12.76 10.24
C MET A 70 3.31 13.41 9.29
N ILE A 71 2.88 12.69 8.25
CA ILE A 71 1.85 13.18 7.30
C ILE A 71 0.53 13.41 8.03
N PHE A 72 0.11 12.47 8.88
CA PHE A 72 -1.11 12.60 9.67
C PHE A 72 -1.06 13.81 10.61
N GLN A 73 0.06 14.00 11.33
CA GLN A 73 0.26 15.13 12.24
C GLN A 73 0.27 16.48 11.51
N ALA A 74 0.81 16.54 10.28
CA ALA A 74 0.82 17.76 9.47
C ALA A 74 -0.60 18.21 9.04
N ALA A 75 -1.58 17.31 9.07
CA ALA A 75 -2.97 17.61 8.76
C ALA A 75 -3.80 18.03 9.99
N LEU A 76 -3.27 17.91 11.21
CA LEU A 76 -3.95 18.30 12.46
C LEU A 76 -3.99 19.82 12.66
#